data_AF-A0A9Q0HHW0-F1
#
_entry.id   AF-A0A9Q0HHW0-F1
#
_cell.length_a   1.000
_cell.length_b   1.000
_cell.length_c   1.000
_cell.angle_alpha   90.00
_cell.angle_beta   90.00
_cell.angle_gamma   90.00
#
_symmetry.space_group_name_H-M   'P 1'
#
loop_
_entity.id
_entity.type
_entity.pdbx_description
1 polymer ?
#
loop_
_entity_poly.entity_id
_entity_poly.type
_entity_poly.pdbx_seq_one_letter_code
_entity_poly.pdbx_strand_id
1 'polypeptide(L)'
;MDNNLGCEEEFILLDLDDCLCDIPPNAPFVLSGLDTQSPTLLIGDSIKLIGEYQETVGTCYFFSETKCDTSGKFSKEVNPLGSLQKVIKFTILTEDQNKAELFRNL
;
A
#
# COMPACT_ATOMS: atom_id res chain seq x y z
N MET A 1 0.80 35.62 -8.91
CA MET A 1 0.51 34.53 -7.97
C MET A 1 0.88 33.26 -8.68
N ASP A 2 1.98 32.64 -8.26
CA ASP A 2 2.41 31.36 -8.79
C ASP A 2 1.49 30.30 -8.18
N ASN A 3 0.64 29.70 -9.01
CA ASN A 3 -0.14 28.53 -8.61
C ASN A 3 0.80 27.32 -8.59
N ASN A 4 1.70 27.28 -7.61
CA ASN A 4 2.32 26.03 -7.20
C ASN A 4 1.23 25.21 -6.50
N LEU A 5 0.45 24.49 -7.29
CA LEU A 5 -0.46 23.48 -6.77
C LEU A 5 0.43 22.35 -6.24
N GLY A 6 0.89 22.52 -4.99
CA GLY A 6 1.65 21.52 -4.26
C GLY A 6 0.77 20.30 -4.09
N CYS A 7 0.90 19.34 -5.01
CA CYS A 7 0.38 18.00 -4.79
C CYS A 7 1.15 17.42 -3.61
N GLU A 8 0.52 17.38 -2.44
CA GLU A 8 1.05 16.61 -1.31
C GLU A 8 0.97 15.13 -1.69
N GLU A 9 2.13 14.49 -1.83
CA GLU A 9 2.21 13.05 -2.04
C GLU A 9 1.99 12.35 -0.70
N GLU A 10 0.94 11.52 -0.61
CA GLU A 10 0.66 10.70 0.56
C GLU A 10 1.17 9.27 0.33
N PHE A 11 1.92 8.76 1.30
CA PHE A 11 2.46 7.40 1.28
C PHE A 11 1.78 6.55 2.35
N ILE A 12 1.29 5.38 1.95
CA ILE A 12 0.74 4.35 2.83
C ILE A 12 1.61 3.09 2.74
N LEU A 13 1.79 2.41 3.86
CA LEU A 13 2.46 1.11 3.90
C LEU A 13 1.40 0.01 3.95
N LEU A 14 1.44 -0.86 2.94
CA LEU A 14 0.60 -2.05 2.86
C LEU A 14 1.40 -3.21 3.46
N ASP A 15 0.95 -3.74 4.59
CA ASP A 15 1.50 -4.93 5.20
C ASP A 15 0.78 -6.16 4.61
N LEU A 16 1.55 -7.00 3.91
CA LEU A 16 1.10 -8.21 3.24
C LEU A 16 1.69 -9.49 3.87
N ASP A 17 2.38 -9.39 5.01
CA ASP A 17 3.15 -10.52 5.56
C ASP A 17 2.26 -11.73 5.88
N ASP A 18 1.03 -11.48 6.33
CA ASP A 18 0.06 -12.54 6.68
C ASP A 18 -0.65 -13.13 5.44
N CYS A 19 -0.39 -12.63 4.24
CA CYS A 19 -1.09 -13.06 3.03
C CYS A 19 -0.49 -14.30 2.35
N LEU A 20 0.73 -14.76 2.71
CA LEU A 20 1.42 -15.96 2.16
C LEU A 20 1.17 -16.26 0.65
N CYS A 21 0.97 -15.23 -0.16
CA CYS A 21 0.55 -15.38 -1.54
C CYS A 21 1.71 -15.10 -2.49
N ASP A 22 1.96 -16.03 -3.42
CA ASP A 22 2.91 -15.80 -4.50
C ASP A 22 2.31 -14.81 -5.49
N ILE A 23 2.56 -13.52 -5.28
CA ILE A 23 2.13 -12.46 -6.19
C ILE A 23 3.03 -12.50 -7.44
N PRO A 24 2.50 -12.78 -8.64
CA PRO A 24 3.29 -12.78 -9.85
C PRO A 24 3.90 -11.39 -10.14
N PRO A 25 5.11 -11.31 -10.69
CA PRO A 25 5.67 -10.04 -11.14
C PRO A 25 4.72 -9.35 -12.12
N ASN A 26 4.48 -8.05 -11.93
CA ASN A 26 3.58 -7.23 -12.76
C ASN A 26 2.11 -7.68 -12.74
N ALA A 27 1.68 -8.47 -11.75
CA ALA A 27 0.27 -8.75 -11.57
C ALA A 27 -0.50 -7.42 -11.41
N PRO A 28 -1.58 -7.20 -12.18
CA PRO A 28 -2.39 -6.01 -12.03
C PRO A 28 -3.03 -6.01 -10.64
N PHE A 29 -3.24 -4.83 -10.06
CA PHE A 29 -3.92 -4.71 -8.79
C PHE A 29 -4.90 -3.54 -8.78
N VAL A 30 -5.92 -3.65 -7.94
CA VAL A 30 -6.89 -2.59 -7.66
C VAL A 30 -6.98 -2.42 -6.16
N LEU A 31 -6.60 -1.24 -5.67
CA LEU A 31 -6.78 -0.81 -4.30
C LEU A 31 -8.00 0.12 -4.22
N SER A 32 -8.93 -0.16 -3.32
CA SER A 32 -10.18 0.59 -3.19
C SER A 32 -10.61 0.74 -1.73
N GLY A 33 -11.50 1.70 -1.48
CA GLY A 33 -12.07 1.92 -0.14
C GLY A 33 -11.06 2.45 0.88
N LEU A 34 -10.05 3.21 0.45
CA LEU A 34 -9.07 3.83 1.37
C LEU A 34 -9.71 4.83 2.33
N ASP A 35 -10.85 5.40 1.96
CA ASP A 35 -11.70 6.26 2.79
C ASP A 35 -12.61 5.48 3.77
N THR A 36 -12.55 4.15 3.77
CA THR A 36 -13.35 3.27 4.63
C THR A 36 -12.49 2.65 5.74
N GLN A 37 -13.10 2.02 6.75
CA GLN A 37 -12.35 1.28 7.76
C GLN A 37 -11.80 -0.07 7.25
N SER A 38 -12.27 -0.54 6.09
CA SER A 38 -11.97 -1.86 5.53
C SER A 38 -11.59 -1.75 4.05
N PRO A 39 -10.43 -1.14 3.72
CA PRO A 39 -9.95 -1.07 2.35
C PRO A 39 -9.80 -2.47 1.75
N THR A 40 -9.97 -2.58 0.43
CA THR A 40 -9.81 -3.86 -0.26
C THR A 40 -8.74 -3.79 -1.32
N LEU A 41 -7.96 -4.87 -1.44
CA LEU A 41 -6.92 -5.03 -2.45
C LEU A 41 -7.22 -6.28 -3.26
N LEU A 42 -7.47 -6.10 -4.56
CA LEU A 42 -7.58 -7.18 -5.53
C LEU A 42 -6.26 -7.28 -6.30
N ILE A 43 -5.64 -8.46 -6.29
CA ILE A 43 -4.40 -8.74 -7.03
C ILE A 43 -4.69 -9.83 -8.07
N GLY A 44 -4.38 -9.53 -9.34
CA GLY A 44 -4.82 -10.33 -10.48
C GLY A 44 -6.35 -10.45 -10.52
N ASP A 45 -6.82 -11.63 -10.91
CA ASP A 45 -8.27 -11.92 -11.03
C ASP A 45 -8.83 -12.76 -9.87
N SER A 46 -8.00 -13.11 -8.88
CA SER A 46 -8.35 -14.17 -7.91
C SER A 46 -8.03 -13.87 -6.46
N ILE A 47 -7.05 -13.02 -6.16
CA ILE A 47 -6.63 -12.78 -4.77
C ILE A 47 -7.31 -11.52 -4.27
N LYS A 48 -8.33 -11.69 -3.42
CA LYS A 48 -9.01 -10.57 -2.76
C LYS A 48 -8.58 -10.50 -1.30
N LEU A 49 -8.09 -9.34 -0.90
CA LEU A 49 -7.63 -9.05 0.45
C LEU A 49 -8.49 -7.96 1.08
N ILE A 50 -8.68 -8.05 2.39
CA ILE A 50 -9.29 -7.00 3.21
C ILE A 50 -8.25 -6.43 4.16
N GLY A 51 -8.17 -5.10 4.19
CA GLY A 51 -7.24 -4.35 5.00
C GLY A 51 -7.91 -3.83 6.26
N GLU A 52 -7.11 -3.66 7.30
CA GLU A 52 -7.47 -2.92 8.51
C GLU A 52 -6.38 -1.90 8.81
N TYR A 53 -6.78 -0.67 9.12
CA TYR A 53 -5.83 0.37 9.53
C TYR A 53 -5.31 0.09 10.95
N GLN A 54 -4.00 0.01 11.11
CA GLN A 54 -3.34 -0.18 12.40
C GLN A 54 -2.37 0.97 12.69
N GLU A 55 -2.50 1.56 13.87
CA GLU A 55 -1.54 2.55 14.39
C GLU A 55 -0.21 1.86 14.67
N THR A 56 0.89 2.42 14.17
CA THR A 56 2.23 1.94 14.45
C THR A 56 2.72 2.47 15.79
N VAL A 57 3.52 1.67 16.49
CA VAL A 57 4.32 2.18 17.60
C VAL A 57 5.51 2.93 17.04
N GLY A 58 5.45 4.27 17.08
CA GLY A 58 6.48 5.15 16.54
C GLY A 58 6.12 5.67 15.15
N THR A 59 7.14 6.14 14.43
CA THR A 59 6.99 6.76 13.11
C THR A 59 7.89 6.03 12.11
N CYS A 60 7.30 5.52 11.03
CA CYS A 60 8.05 4.94 9.92
C CYS A 60 8.50 6.06 8.98
N TYR A 61 9.76 6.05 8.55
CA TYR A 61 10.31 7.00 7.57
C TYR A 61 10.66 6.25 6.28
N PHE A 62 10.25 6.77 5.13
CA PHE A 62 10.54 6.18 3.83
C PHE A 62 11.54 7.01 3.07
N PHE A 63 12.44 6.32 2.38
CA PHE A 63 13.42 6.93 1.51
C PHE A 63 13.40 6.20 0.17
N SER A 64 13.50 6.95 -0.93
CA SER A 64 13.73 6.36 -2.26
C SER A 64 15.22 6.40 -2.60
N GLU A 65 15.69 5.36 -3.28
CA GLU A 65 17.00 5.40 -3.94
C GLU A 65 16.84 5.99 -5.33
N THR A 66 17.64 7.00 -5.65
CA THR A 66 17.76 7.49 -7.03
C THR A 66 18.59 6.48 -7.81
N LYS A 67 18.03 5.88 -8.87
CA LYS A 67 18.80 4.95 -9.71
C LYS A 67 19.97 5.71 -10.33
N CYS A 68 21.19 5.28 -9.97
CA CYS A 68 22.42 5.81 -10.51
C CYS A 68 22.46 5.58 -12.03
N ASP A 69 22.58 6.65 -12.80
CA ASP A 69 22.86 6.59 -14.24
C ASP A 69 24.09 5.71 -14.50
N THR A 70 24.09 5.00 -15.62
CA THR A 70 25.08 3.99 -16.08
C THR A 70 26.54 4.45 -16.20
N SER A 71 26.91 5.59 -15.60
CA SER A 71 28.25 6.21 -15.63
C SER A 71 29.21 5.76 -14.52
N GLY A 72 28.85 4.77 -13.69
CA GLY A 72 29.79 4.15 -12.73
C GLY A 72 30.18 5.03 -11.53
N LYS A 73 29.47 6.14 -11.28
CA LYS A 73 29.61 6.94 -10.06
C LYS A 73 28.56 6.53 -9.03
N PHE A 74 28.93 5.61 -8.14
CA PHE A 74 28.10 5.24 -6.98
C PHE A 74 28.08 6.37 -5.94
N SER A 75 27.18 7.35 -6.08
CA SER A 75 26.64 8.09 -4.94
C SER A 75 25.29 7.50 -4.60
N LYS A 76 25.21 6.70 -3.53
CA LYS A 76 23.93 6.21 -2.99
C LYS A 76 23.25 7.36 -2.24
N GLU A 77 22.69 8.28 -3.01
CA GLU A 77 21.88 9.38 -2.46
C GLU A 77 20.45 8.88 -2.29
N VAL A 78 19.94 9.05 -1.07
CA VAL A 78 18.57 8.68 -0.71
C VAL A 78 17.74 9.94 -0.53
N ASN A 79 16.54 9.95 -1.10
CA ASN A 79 15.62 11.08 -0.94
C ASN A 79 14.55 10.72 0.09
N PRO A 80 14.36 11.50 1.15
CA PRO A 80 13.25 11.29 2.08
C PRO A 80 11.93 11.46 1.31
N LEU A 81 11.05 10.46 1.39
CA LEU A 81 9.72 10.48 0.79
C LEU A 81 8.67 10.98 1.78
N GLY A 82 8.81 10.63 3.05
CA GLY A 82 7.87 11.04 4.07
C GLY A 82 7.91 10.17 5.32
N SER A 83 6.86 10.30 6.12
CA SER A 83 6.68 9.52 7.34
C SER A 83 5.24 9.13 7.56
N LEU A 84 4.98 7.96 8.14
CA LEU A 84 3.64 7.53 8.53
C LEU A 84 3.58 6.98 9.95
N GLN A 85 2.36 6.96 10.47
CA GLN A 85 2.00 6.38 11.76
C GLN A 85 0.93 5.29 11.64
N LYS A 86 0.45 5.01 10.42
CA LYS A 86 -0.56 3.97 10.16
C LYS A 86 -0.15 3.07 9.02
N VAL A 87 -0.38 1.79 9.19
CA VAL A 87 -0.24 0.78 8.15
C VAL A 87 -1.60 0.18 7.84
N ILE A 88 -1.76 -0.33 6.63
CA ILE A 88 -2.92 -1.15 6.28
C ILE A 88 -2.46 -2.60 6.29
N LYS A 89 -2.95 -3.35 7.27
CA LYS A 89 -2.64 -4.77 7.39
C LYS A 89 -3.68 -5.57 6.61
N PHE A 90 -3.23 -6.26 5.55
CA PHE A 90 -4.11 -7.07 4.73
C PHE A 90 -4.15 -8.52 5.17
N THR A 91 -5.33 -9.11 5.02
CA THR A 91 -5.57 -10.55 5.18
C THR A 91 -6.36 -11.08 3.99
N ILE A 92 -6.16 -12.35 3.65
CA ILE A 92 -6.93 -12.99 2.58
C ILE A 92 -8.40 -13.11 2.99
N LEU A 93 -9.30 -12.63 2.12
CA LEU A 93 -10.71 -12.92 2.26
C LEU A 93 -10.99 -14.35 1.83
N THR A 94 -11.42 -15.16 2.78
CA THR A 94 -11.99 -16.49 2.50
C THR A 94 -13.40 -16.36 1.92
N GLU A 95 -13.91 -17.41 1.26
CA GLU A 95 -15.26 -17.40 0.66
C GLU A 95 -16.37 -17.05 1.66
N ASP A 96 -16.24 -17.50 2.91
CA ASP A 96 -17.21 -17.23 3.97
C ASP A 96 -17.20 -15.74 4.38
N GLN A 97 -16.03 -15.14 4.47
CA GLN A 97 -15.89 -13.71 4.77
C GLN A 97 -16.36 -12.83 3.59
N ASN A 98 -16.15 -13.29 2.35
CA ASN A 98 -16.59 -12.57 1.16
C ASN A 98 -18.12 -12.44 1.12
N LYS A 99 -18.85 -13.48 1.54
CA LYS A 99 -20.31 -13.42 1.73
C LYS A 99 -20.69 -12.46 2.86
N ALA A 100 -20.01 -12.53 4.00
CA ALA A 100 -20.28 -11.63 5.13
C ALA A 100 -20.09 -10.14 4.77
N GLU A 101 -19.05 -9.82 4.00
CA GLU A 101 -18.79 -8.47 3.47
C GLU A 101 -19.87 -8.00 2.48
N LEU A 102 -20.38 -8.90 1.62
CA LEU A 102 -21.53 -8.59 0.76
C LEU A 102 -22.78 -8.22 1.58
N PHE A 103 -23.03 -8.89 2.71
CA PHE A 103 -24.18 -8.60 3.57
C PHE A 103 -24.01 -7.35 4.43
N ARG A 104 -22.78 -6.90 4.74
CA ARG A 104 -22.56 -5.64 5.49
C ARG A 104 -22.84 -4.38 4.67
N ASN A 105 -22.84 -4.49 3.34
CA ASN A 105 -23.02 -3.36 2.42
C ASN A 105 -24.46 -3.25 1.87
N LEU A 106 -25.42 -3.98 2.45
CA LEU A 106 -26.86 -3.96 2.16
C LEU A 106 -27.62 -3.36 3.35
#